data_AF-A0A810N3G0-F1
#
_entry.id   AF-A0A810N3G0-F1
#
_cell.length_a   1.000
_cell.length_b   1.000
_cell.length_c   1.000
_cell.angle_alpha   90.00
_cell.angle_beta   90.00
_cell.angle_gamma   90.00
#
_symmetry.space_group_name_H-M   'P 1'
#
loop_
_entity.id
_entity.type
_entity.pdbx_description
1 polymer ?
#
loop_
_entity_poly.entity_id
_entity_poly.type
_entity_poly.pdbx_seq_one_letter_code
_entity_poly.pdbx_strand_id
1 'polypeptide(L)'
;MSWLGPALAEEQRDLATMLDTFTVDRDVVLTDNPHVVGALATELAELGIWTLGTEERHGGGGADRVTTAVAMERLGRTWPALGWAATQAHAAIDVLGGDDRFSDVVTAVHTADAAVAVVDTTSRHVRLVSSAGPLHGSVDRIDPAAEAPYLLLLGTTTPRCWSNGRR
;
A
#
# COMPACT_ATOMS: atom_id res chain seq x y z
N MET A 1 30.22 10.73 13.33
CA MET A 1 29.28 9.80 14.00
C MET A 1 28.45 9.14 12.91
N SER A 2 28.64 7.85 12.65
CA SER A 2 27.71 7.08 11.83
C SER A 2 26.60 6.57 12.74
N TRP A 3 25.43 7.19 12.66
CA TRP A 3 24.22 6.60 13.25
C TRP A 3 23.91 5.31 12.50
N LEU A 4 23.79 4.19 13.22
CA LEU A 4 23.57 2.85 12.66
C LEU A 4 22.09 2.44 12.63
N GLY A 5 21.18 3.36 12.96
CA GLY A 5 19.76 3.06 13.15
C GLY A 5 19.40 2.65 14.59
N PRO A 6 18.12 2.37 14.85
CA PRO A 6 17.67 1.82 16.13
C PRO A 6 18.16 0.38 16.33
N ALA A 7 18.28 -0.05 17.59
CA ALA A 7 18.56 -1.45 17.89
C ALA A 7 17.35 -2.32 17.52
N LEU A 8 17.60 -3.38 16.74
CA LEU A 8 16.59 -4.32 16.29
C LEU A 8 16.59 -5.60 17.15
N ALA A 9 15.41 -6.08 17.51
CA ALA A 9 15.21 -7.40 18.09
C ALA A 9 15.59 -8.51 17.09
N GLU A 10 15.67 -9.74 17.57
CA GLU A 10 16.01 -10.91 16.75
C GLU A 10 15.05 -11.09 15.57
N GLU A 11 13.75 -11.09 15.83
CA GLU A 11 12.70 -11.19 14.81
C GLU A 11 12.83 -10.11 13.70
N GLN A 12 13.14 -8.88 14.08
CA GLN A 12 13.32 -7.77 13.12
C GLN A 12 14.60 -7.93 12.30
N ARG A 13 15.67 -8.49 12.88
CA ARG A 13 16.90 -8.82 12.16
C ARG A 13 16.69 -9.99 11.19
N ASP A 14 15.92 -10.99 11.60
CA ASP A 14 15.59 -12.15 10.77
C ASP A 14 14.71 -11.74 9.59
N LEU A 15 13.68 -10.91 9.83
CA LEU A 15 12.87 -10.31 8.78
C LEU A 15 13.72 -9.49 7.80
N ALA A 16 14.59 -8.63 8.31
CA ALA A 16 15.50 -7.85 7.48
C ALA A 16 16.39 -8.75 6.59
N THR A 17 16.97 -9.80 7.18
CA THR A 17 17.83 -10.76 6.47
C THR A 17 17.05 -11.54 5.42
N MET A 18 15.81 -11.94 5.73
CA MET A 18 14.93 -12.62 4.79
C MET A 18 14.60 -11.72 3.60
N LEU A 19 14.26 -10.45 3.82
CA LEU A 19 13.96 -9.50 2.74
C LEU A 19 15.20 -9.16 1.91
N ASP A 20 16.36 -9.00 2.56
CA ASP A 20 17.63 -8.80 1.85
C ASP A 20 17.94 -10.01 0.95
N THR A 21 17.76 -11.22 1.46
CA THR A 21 17.95 -12.47 0.69
C THR A 21 16.95 -12.54 -0.47
N PHE A 22 15.66 -12.28 -0.21
CA PHE A 22 14.62 -12.27 -1.24
C PHE A 22 14.96 -11.30 -2.38
N THR A 23 15.36 -10.07 -2.04
CA THR A 23 15.69 -9.07 -3.06
C THR A 23 16.94 -9.43 -3.87
N VAL A 24 17.96 -10.03 -3.23
CA VAL A 24 19.16 -10.56 -3.90
C VAL A 24 18.82 -11.72 -4.82
N ASP A 25 18.00 -12.67 -4.37
CA ASP A 25 17.63 -13.85 -5.15
C ASP A 25 16.84 -13.50 -6.42
N ARG A 26 16.04 -12.43 -6.37
CA ARG A 26 15.32 -11.92 -7.53
C ARG A 26 16.23 -11.21 -8.52
N ASP A 27 17.28 -10.54 -8.03
CA ASP A 27 18.25 -9.77 -8.83
C ASP A 27 17.57 -8.85 -9.87
N VAL A 28 16.42 -8.28 -9.48
CA VAL A 28 15.62 -7.42 -10.36
C VAL A 28 15.96 -5.95 -10.11
N VAL A 29 16.44 -5.29 -11.16
CA VAL A 29 16.41 -3.82 -11.23
C VAL A 29 15.02 -3.42 -11.72
N LEU A 30 14.21 -2.83 -10.83
CA LEU A 30 12.88 -2.38 -11.19
C LEU A 30 12.94 -1.28 -12.25
N THR A 31 12.17 -1.49 -13.30
CA THR A 31 11.80 -0.48 -14.30
C THR A 31 10.28 -0.30 -14.23
N ASP A 32 9.73 0.65 -14.98
CA ASP A 32 8.28 0.92 -15.00
C ASP A 32 7.46 -0.16 -15.75
N ASN A 33 7.97 -1.41 -15.86
CA ASN A 33 7.22 -2.51 -16.43
C ASN A 33 6.16 -3.01 -15.43
N PRO A 34 4.86 -2.80 -15.70
CA PRO A 34 3.79 -3.11 -14.75
C PRO A 34 3.66 -4.61 -14.46
N HIS A 35 4.04 -5.49 -15.39
CA HIS A 35 3.98 -6.94 -15.17
C HIS A 35 5.02 -7.40 -14.15
N VAL A 36 6.22 -6.83 -14.19
CA VAL A 36 7.30 -7.17 -13.25
C VAL A 36 6.97 -6.64 -11.85
N VAL A 37 6.48 -5.39 -11.79
CA VAL A 37 6.05 -4.76 -10.53
C VAL A 37 4.91 -5.55 -9.89
N GLY A 38 3.88 -5.89 -10.66
CA GLY A 38 2.75 -6.68 -10.19
C GLY A 38 3.16 -8.06 -9.68
N ALA A 39 4.00 -8.78 -10.43
CA ALA A 39 4.48 -10.10 -10.01
C ALA A 39 5.25 -10.07 -8.68
N LEU A 40 6.14 -9.09 -8.50
CA LEU A 40 6.87 -8.92 -7.25
C LEU A 40 5.94 -8.52 -6.09
N ALA A 41 4.93 -7.69 -6.34
CA ALA A 41 3.93 -7.34 -5.33
C ALA A 41 3.12 -8.56 -4.87
N THR A 42 2.68 -9.41 -5.81
CA THR A 42 1.99 -10.68 -5.52
C THR A 42 2.87 -11.62 -4.69
N GLU A 43 4.14 -11.78 -5.04
CA GLU A 43 5.06 -12.61 -4.26
C GLU A 43 5.26 -12.09 -2.83
N LEU A 44 5.37 -10.77 -2.66
CA LEU A 44 5.45 -10.15 -1.33
C LEU A 44 4.13 -10.34 -0.54
N ALA A 45 2.99 -10.37 -1.22
CA ALA A 45 1.70 -10.67 -0.60
C ALA A 45 1.61 -12.14 -0.15
N GLU A 46 2.06 -13.08 -0.99
CA GLU A 46 2.12 -14.52 -0.65
C GLU A 46 3.04 -14.80 0.55
N LEU A 47 4.11 -14.01 0.70
CA LEU A 47 5.00 -14.06 1.87
C LEU A 47 4.42 -13.36 3.12
N GLY A 48 3.24 -12.73 3.02
CA GLY A 48 2.62 -11.97 4.11
C GLY A 48 3.28 -10.62 4.40
N ILE A 49 4.15 -10.13 3.51
CA ILE A 49 4.92 -8.89 3.69
C ILE A 49 4.14 -7.66 3.23
N TRP A 50 3.35 -7.80 2.17
CA TRP A 50 2.66 -6.69 1.51
C TRP A 50 1.81 -5.83 2.45
N THR A 51 1.10 -6.48 3.39
CA THR A 51 0.20 -5.86 4.37
C THR A 51 0.54 -6.27 5.81
N LEU A 52 1.82 -6.55 6.06
CA LEU A 52 2.34 -7.14 7.30
C LEU A 52 1.86 -6.45 8.59
N GLY A 53 1.84 -5.12 8.61
CA GLY A 53 1.49 -4.31 9.79
C GLY A 53 0.01 -4.04 9.96
N THR A 54 -0.82 -4.38 8.97
CA THR A 54 -2.28 -4.19 9.07
C THR A 54 -2.85 -5.14 10.11
N GLU A 55 -3.90 -4.72 10.82
CA GLU A 55 -4.46 -5.51 11.92
C GLU A 55 -5.03 -6.86 11.44
N GLU A 56 -4.80 -7.92 12.22
CA GLU A 56 -5.26 -9.28 11.88
C GLU A 56 -6.77 -9.38 11.68
N ARG A 57 -7.56 -8.58 12.43
CA ARG A 57 -9.03 -8.55 12.29
C ARG A 57 -9.52 -8.08 10.93
N HIS A 58 -8.66 -7.42 10.14
CA HIS A 58 -8.93 -7.00 8.77
C HIS A 58 -8.29 -7.92 7.73
N GLY A 59 -7.64 -9.02 8.13
CA GLY A 59 -6.92 -9.94 7.25
C GLY A 59 -5.41 -9.68 7.15
N GLY A 60 -4.88 -8.75 7.95
CA GLY A 60 -3.48 -8.38 7.99
C GLY A 60 -2.56 -9.33 8.76
N GLY A 61 -1.26 -9.01 8.76
CA GLY A 61 -0.24 -9.77 9.49
C GLY A 61 -0.11 -9.39 10.98
N GLY A 62 -0.69 -8.27 11.42
CA GLY A 62 -0.69 -7.84 12.82
C GLY A 62 0.66 -7.42 13.39
N ALA A 63 1.69 -7.24 12.55
CA ALA A 63 3.03 -6.92 13.03
C ALA A 63 3.06 -5.56 13.73
N ASP A 64 3.92 -5.42 14.73
CA ASP A 64 4.09 -4.15 15.41
C ASP A 64 4.68 -3.06 14.49
N ARG A 65 4.67 -1.82 14.97
CA ARG A 65 5.13 -0.65 14.21
C ARG A 65 6.62 -0.75 13.82
N VAL A 66 7.45 -1.34 14.67
CA VAL A 66 8.90 -1.42 14.42
C VAL A 66 9.17 -2.45 13.33
N THR A 67 8.55 -3.61 13.43
CA THR A 67 8.65 -4.72 12.47
C THR A 67 8.11 -4.30 11.11
N THR A 68 6.97 -3.61 11.09
CA THR A 68 6.40 -3.02 9.86
C THR A 68 7.35 -1.99 9.26
N ALA A 69 7.93 -1.10 10.07
CA ALA A 69 8.87 -0.09 9.58
C ALA A 69 10.15 -0.71 9.01
N VAL A 70 10.64 -1.82 9.58
CA VAL A 70 11.78 -2.57 9.04
C VAL A 70 11.46 -3.15 7.66
N ALA A 71 10.28 -3.77 7.49
CA ALA A 71 9.86 -4.28 6.19
C ALA A 71 9.79 -3.16 5.13
N MET A 72 9.15 -2.04 5.47
CA MET A 72 9.01 -0.90 4.57
C MET A 72 10.35 -0.24 4.24
N GLU A 73 11.26 -0.13 5.20
CA GLU A 73 12.59 0.41 4.96
C GLU A 73 13.40 -0.49 4.03
N ARG A 74 13.39 -1.81 4.26
CA ARG A 74 14.10 -2.77 3.40
C ARG A 74 13.55 -2.78 1.98
N LEU A 75 12.23 -2.84 1.82
CA LEU A 75 11.58 -2.75 0.52
C LEU A 75 11.86 -1.40 -0.16
N GLY A 76 11.71 -0.29 0.56
CA GLY A 76 11.93 1.05 0.01
C GLY A 76 13.38 1.33 -0.37
N ARG A 77 14.35 0.69 0.30
CA ARG A 77 15.77 0.79 -0.02
C ARG A 77 16.12 0.12 -1.34
N THR A 78 15.55 -1.05 -1.61
CA THR A 78 15.86 -1.84 -2.81
C THR A 78 14.93 -1.50 -3.98
N TRP A 79 13.63 -1.34 -3.68
CA TRP A 79 12.55 -1.12 -4.64
C TRP A 79 11.63 0.01 -4.16
N PRO A 80 12.02 1.28 -4.32
CA PRO A 80 11.29 2.43 -3.78
C PRO A 80 9.80 2.47 -4.15
N ALA A 81 9.47 2.13 -5.40
CA ALA A 81 8.09 2.10 -5.88
C ALA A 81 7.23 1.04 -5.15
N LEU A 82 7.78 -0.17 -4.92
CA LEU A 82 7.07 -1.23 -4.19
C LEU A 82 6.95 -0.92 -2.71
N GLY A 83 8.00 -0.39 -2.07
CA GLY A 83 7.92 0.05 -0.68
C GLY A 83 6.85 1.13 -0.47
N TRP A 84 6.74 2.07 -1.42
CA TRP A 84 5.69 3.08 -1.40
C TRP A 84 4.30 2.49 -1.63
N ALA A 85 4.14 1.59 -2.60
CA ALA A 85 2.86 0.94 -2.86
C ALA A 85 2.37 0.06 -1.70
N ALA A 86 3.27 -0.68 -1.03
CA ALA A 86 2.94 -1.43 0.18
C ALA A 86 2.48 -0.51 1.32
N THR A 87 3.11 0.67 1.44
CA THR A 87 2.68 1.71 2.40
C THR A 87 1.27 2.21 2.07
N GLN A 88 0.96 2.45 0.79
CA GLN A 88 -0.39 2.84 0.37
C GLN A 88 -1.43 1.74 0.61
N ALA A 89 -1.06 0.47 0.40
CA ALA A 89 -1.90 -0.69 0.70
C ALA A 89 -2.24 -0.77 2.20
N HIS A 90 -1.24 -0.58 3.08
CA HIS A 90 -1.46 -0.52 4.53
C HIS A 90 -2.44 0.59 4.90
N ALA A 91 -2.19 1.81 4.42
CA ALA A 91 -3.07 2.95 4.69
C ALA A 91 -4.50 2.73 4.17
N ALA A 92 -4.66 2.02 3.04
CA ALA A 92 -5.96 1.69 2.51
C ALA A 92 -6.71 0.69 3.41
N ILE A 93 -6.05 -0.37 3.88
CA ILE A 93 -6.66 -1.37 4.76
C ILE A 93 -7.00 -0.77 6.13
N ASP A 94 -6.16 0.10 6.68
CA ASP A 94 -6.45 0.79 7.94
C ASP A 94 -7.76 1.60 7.89
N VAL A 95 -8.13 2.10 6.71
CA VAL A 95 -9.35 2.90 6.50
C VAL A 95 -10.55 2.03 6.10
N LEU A 96 -10.33 1.01 5.26
CA LEU A 96 -11.40 0.23 4.62
C LEU A 96 -11.71 -1.08 5.35
N GLY A 97 -10.76 -1.65 6.08
CA GLY A 97 -10.82 -3.01 6.62
C GLY A 97 -11.96 -3.28 7.61
N GLY A 98 -12.47 -2.22 8.26
CA GLY A 98 -13.60 -2.32 9.19
C GLY A 98 -14.99 -2.17 8.54
N ASP A 99 -15.08 -2.07 7.21
CA ASP A 99 -16.32 -1.81 6.49
C ASP A 99 -16.57 -2.85 5.40
N ASP A 100 -17.53 -3.75 5.66
CA ASP A 100 -17.87 -4.88 4.80
C ASP A 100 -18.21 -4.50 3.35
N ARG A 101 -18.61 -3.25 3.10
CA ARG A 101 -18.90 -2.73 1.75
C ARG A 101 -17.66 -2.73 0.85
N PHE A 102 -16.47 -2.76 1.44
CA PHE A 102 -15.18 -2.77 0.73
C PHE A 102 -14.43 -4.10 0.86
N SER A 103 -15.07 -5.15 1.38
CA SER A 103 -14.43 -6.47 1.59
C SER A 103 -13.74 -7.03 0.35
N ASP A 104 -14.36 -6.90 -0.84
CA ASP A 104 -13.75 -7.32 -2.12
C ASP A 104 -12.47 -6.53 -2.44
N VAL A 105 -12.48 -5.21 -2.21
CA VAL A 105 -11.32 -4.35 -2.45
C VAL A 105 -10.23 -4.64 -1.44
N VAL A 106 -10.58 -4.77 -0.15
CA VAL A 106 -9.64 -5.13 0.92
C VAL A 106 -8.96 -6.46 0.60
N THR A 107 -9.72 -7.47 0.17
CA THR A 107 -9.18 -8.77 -0.26
C THR A 107 -8.18 -8.61 -1.41
N ALA A 108 -8.56 -7.86 -2.46
CA ALA A 108 -7.69 -7.65 -3.62
C ALA A 108 -6.43 -6.83 -3.28
N VAL A 109 -6.51 -5.91 -2.30
CA VAL A 109 -5.34 -5.15 -1.82
C VAL A 109 -4.39 -6.05 -1.03
N HIS A 110 -4.92 -6.96 -0.19
CA HIS A 110 -4.11 -7.94 0.54
C HIS A 110 -3.32 -8.87 -0.37
N THR A 111 -3.92 -9.31 -1.49
CA THR A 111 -3.27 -10.19 -2.48
C THR A 111 -2.41 -9.44 -3.51
N ALA A 112 -2.34 -8.11 -3.40
CA ALA A 112 -1.73 -7.22 -4.39
C ALA A 112 -2.34 -7.29 -5.80
N ASP A 113 -3.54 -7.86 -5.96
CA ASP A 113 -4.31 -7.84 -7.21
C ASP A 113 -4.89 -6.46 -7.50
N ALA A 114 -5.04 -5.62 -6.47
CA ALA A 114 -5.46 -4.24 -6.58
C ALA A 114 -4.41 -3.28 -5.99
N ALA A 115 -3.94 -2.35 -6.82
CA ALA A 115 -3.14 -1.22 -6.37
C ALA A 115 -4.03 -0.08 -5.89
N VAL A 116 -3.54 0.70 -4.91
CA VAL A 116 -4.25 1.86 -4.37
C VAL A 116 -3.30 3.04 -4.33
N ALA A 117 -3.76 4.22 -4.75
CA ALA A 117 -3.13 5.49 -4.42
C ALA A 117 -4.03 6.26 -3.44
N VAL A 118 -3.47 6.52 -2.26
CA VAL A 118 -4.16 7.25 -1.19
C VAL A 118 -3.93 8.75 -1.37
N VAL A 119 -5.00 9.53 -1.36
CA VAL A 119 -5.01 10.97 -1.63
C VAL A 119 -5.75 11.69 -0.52
N ASP A 120 -5.05 12.57 0.20
CA ASP A 120 -5.67 13.49 1.15
C ASP A 120 -6.31 14.67 0.41
N THR A 121 -7.64 14.74 0.42
CA THR A 121 -8.44 15.78 -0.24
C THR A 121 -8.29 17.16 0.41
N THR A 122 -7.73 17.24 1.61
CA THR A 122 -7.42 18.51 2.28
C THR A 122 -6.05 19.06 1.91
N SER A 123 -5.23 18.28 1.19
CA SER A 123 -3.93 18.71 0.70
C SER A 123 -4.06 19.86 -0.29
N ARG A 124 -3.14 20.84 -0.20
CA ARG A 124 -3.04 21.98 -1.14
C ARG A 124 -2.80 21.57 -2.60
N HIS A 125 -2.37 20.33 -2.81
CA HIS A 125 -2.06 19.72 -4.11
C HIS A 125 -3.24 18.97 -4.73
N VAL A 126 -4.40 19.01 -4.08
CA VAL A 126 -5.62 18.35 -4.50
C VAL A 126 -6.71 19.39 -4.69
N ARG A 127 -7.31 19.42 -5.88
CA ARG A 127 -8.39 20.34 -6.23
C ARG A 127 -9.53 19.52 -6.78
N LEU A 128 -10.45 19.10 -5.91
CA LEU A 128 -11.63 18.34 -6.29
C LEU A 128 -12.89 19.17 -6.08
N VAL A 129 -13.81 19.06 -7.02
CA VAL A 129 -15.14 19.66 -7.00
C VAL A 129 -16.16 18.52 -7.06
N SER A 130 -17.07 18.51 -6.10
CA SER A 130 -18.21 17.59 -6.11
C SER A 130 -19.42 18.29 -6.73
N SER A 131 -19.96 17.73 -7.80
CA SER A 131 -21.18 18.21 -8.45
C SER A 131 -22.20 17.08 -8.50
N ALA A 132 -23.07 16.95 -7.48
CA ALA A 132 -24.22 16.03 -7.38
C ALA A 132 -24.07 14.62 -8.02
N GLY A 133 -22.85 14.10 -8.12
CA GLY A 133 -22.41 13.16 -9.14
C GLY A 133 -20.89 12.93 -9.05
N PRO A 134 -20.18 12.66 -10.16
CA PRO A 134 -18.76 12.36 -10.13
C PRO A 134 -17.94 13.49 -9.49
N LEU A 135 -16.86 13.11 -8.80
CA LEU A 135 -15.83 14.06 -8.40
C LEU A 135 -15.00 14.45 -9.62
N HIS A 136 -14.85 15.74 -9.84
CA HIS A 136 -14.04 16.30 -10.93
C HIS A 136 -12.92 17.14 -10.36
N GLY A 137 -11.72 17.07 -10.94
CA GLY A 137 -10.62 17.87 -10.45
C GLY A 137 -9.25 17.37 -10.87
N SER A 138 -8.23 17.81 -10.13
CA SER A 138 -6.84 17.45 -10.35
C SER A 138 -6.12 17.12 -9.05
N VAL A 139 -5.17 16.20 -9.15
CA VAL A 139 -4.17 15.90 -8.12
C VAL A 139 -2.82 16.14 -8.76
N ASP A 140 -1.97 16.98 -8.17
CA ASP A 140 -0.71 17.39 -8.81
C ASP A 140 0.21 16.19 -9.08
N ARG A 141 0.22 15.20 -8.18
CA ARG A 141 1.02 13.99 -8.30
C ARG A 141 0.38 12.81 -7.59
N ILE A 142 0.34 11.67 -8.26
CA ILE A 142 0.10 10.35 -7.69
C ILE A 142 1.23 9.44 -8.16
N ASP A 143 1.71 8.57 -7.28
CA ASP A 143 2.77 7.59 -7.59
C ASP A 143 2.28 6.17 -7.32
N PRO A 144 1.23 5.70 -8.02
CA PRO A 144 0.80 4.30 -7.93
C PRO A 144 1.85 3.41 -8.59
N ALA A 145 2.25 2.31 -7.95
CA ALA A 145 3.06 1.28 -8.61
C ALA A 145 2.21 0.37 -9.53
N ALA A 146 1.27 0.96 -10.28
CA ALA A 146 0.38 0.26 -11.20
C ALA A 146 -0.28 1.23 -12.18
N GLU A 147 -0.69 0.74 -13.35
CA GLU A 147 -1.34 1.55 -14.40
C GLU A 147 -2.78 1.97 -14.04
N ALA A 148 -3.51 1.12 -13.31
CA ALA A 148 -4.92 1.31 -12.99
C ALA A 148 -5.20 1.15 -11.49
N PRO A 149 -4.71 2.07 -10.64
CA PRO A 149 -4.96 2.01 -9.20
C PRO A 149 -6.39 2.43 -8.85
N TYR A 150 -6.89 1.93 -7.72
CA TYR A 150 -7.98 2.60 -7.00
C TYR A 150 -7.47 3.92 -6.41
N LEU A 151 -8.27 4.97 -6.47
CA LEU A 151 -8.01 6.21 -5.75
C LEU A 151 -8.79 6.20 -4.44
N LEU A 152 -8.08 6.12 -3.31
CA LEU A 152 -8.67 6.28 -1.99
C LEU A 152 -8.57 7.74 -1.56
N LEU A 153 -9.71 8.43 -1.54
CA LEU A 153 -9.78 9.83 -1.15
C LEU A 153 -10.04 9.95 0.36
N LEU A 154 -9.09 10.49 1.11
CA LEU A 154 -9.24 10.81 2.53
C LEU A 154 -9.75 12.24 2.69
N GLY A 155 -10.83 12.45 3.44
CA GLY A 155 -11.41 13.77 3.57
C GLY A 155 -12.54 13.87 4.60
N THR A 156 -13.03 15.09 4.81
CA THR A 156 -14.10 15.39 5.77
C THR A 156 -15.51 15.07 5.26
N THR A 157 -15.63 14.49 4.06
CA THR A 157 -16.93 14.05 3.55
C THR A 157 -17.21 12.64 4.07
N THR A 158 -18.29 12.51 4.81
CA THR A 158 -18.86 11.24 5.29
C THR A 158 -18.84 10.20 4.18
N PRO A 159 -18.40 8.94 4.42
CA PRO A 159 -18.32 7.92 3.38
C PRO A 159 -19.70 7.68 2.75
N ARG A 160 -19.87 8.07 1.48
CA ARG A 160 -21.08 7.81 0.69
C ARG A 160 -20.77 6.70 -0.31
N CYS A 161 -21.33 5.51 -0.10
CA CYS A 161 -21.31 4.45 -1.11
C CYS A 161 -22.17 4.88 -2.30
N TRP A 162 -21.58 4.88 -3.49
CA TRP A 162 -22.30 4.89 -4.75
C TRP A 162 -22.29 3.47 -5.32
N SER A 163 -23.46 2.85 -5.40
CA SER A 163 -23.66 1.65 -6.21
C SER A 163 -24.03 2.05 -7.63
N ASN A 164 -23.40 1.42 -8.62
CA ASN A 164 -23.75 1.59 -10.03
C ASN A 164 -25.16 1.02 -10.28
N GLY A 165 -26.17 1.88 -10.17
CA GLY A 165 -27.52 1.58 -10.64
C GLY A 165 -27.57 1.64 -12.16
N ARG A 166 -27.33 0.50 -12.82
CA ARG A 166 -27.84 0.31 -14.19
C ARG A 166 -29.36 0.18 -14.12
N ARG A 167 -30.11 1.17 -14.64
CA ARG A 167 -31.29 1.00 -15.50
C ARG A 167 -31.46 2.25 -16.35
#